data_AF-A0A7C7KWA8-F1
#
_entry.id   AF-A0A7C7KWA8-F1
#
_cell.length_a   1.000
_cell.length_b   1.000
_cell.length_c   1.000
_cell.angle_alpha   90.00
_cell.angle_beta   90.00
_cell.angle_gamma   90.00
#
_symmetry.space_group_name_H-M   'P 1'
#
loop_
_entity.id
_entity.type
_entity.pdbx_description
1 polymer ?
#
loop_
_entity_poly.entity_id
_entity_poly.type
_entity_poly.pdbx_seq_one_letter_code
_entity_poly.pdbx_strand_id
1 'polypeptide(L)'
;MILDLESCTGCGLCVEACPLEAIRLIDSEGGKRAEVDRAVCVDCGACSKVCPQGALKQEERPLEPGRLRCDACPIGCQIPEGKTGACRRFVAEGGSLRRTIPLHTFEEVKGIVGPDYDEAIRRPLITGIGAGTTYPDPRPAPWIVKGEVGGVEVVTVVTEAPLSYSSLLVKIDTDRPIGEEGAPVLYKGRKVGHLTTEQYGSKMLSLGGVNVLTGPEGIW
;
A
#
# COMPACT_ATOMS: atom_id res chain seq x y z
N MET A 1 -10.16 -21.16 1.47
CA MET A 1 -8.99 -22.01 1.14
C MET A 1 -9.46 -23.45 1.08
N ILE A 2 -9.09 -24.20 0.04
CA ILE A 2 -9.30 -25.64 -0.08
C ILE A 2 -7.98 -26.22 -0.58
N LEU A 3 -7.59 -27.37 -0.03
CA LEU A 3 -6.40 -28.09 -0.45
C LEU A 3 -6.83 -29.37 -1.15
N ASP A 4 -6.39 -29.51 -2.39
CA ASP A 4 -6.42 -30.76 -3.13
C ASP A 4 -5.16 -31.57 -2.82
N LEU A 5 -5.34 -32.69 -2.11
CA LEU A 5 -4.26 -33.56 -1.68
C LEU A 5 -3.62 -34.36 -2.82
N GLU A 6 -4.35 -34.59 -3.92
CA GLU A 6 -3.86 -35.36 -5.07
C GLU A 6 -2.87 -34.51 -5.88
N SER A 7 -3.20 -33.24 -6.12
CA SER A 7 -2.33 -32.29 -6.83
C SER A 7 -1.18 -31.76 -5.97
N CYS A 8 -1.21 -31.97 -4.64
CA CYS A 8 -0.20 -31.44 -3.73
C CYS A 8 1.08 -32.30 -3.75
N THR A 9 2.20 -31.70 -4.16
CA THR A 9 3.51 -32.38 -4.20
C THR A 9 4.32 -32.24 -2.91
N GLY A 10 3.83 -31.48 -1.92
CA GLY A 10 4.54 -31.24 -0.66
C GLY A 10 5.77 -30.33 -0.77
N CYS A 11 5.87 -29.49 -1.82
CA CYS A 11 7.07 -28.67 -2.10
C CYS A 11 7.37 -27.55 -1.09
N GLY A 12 6.43 -27.18 -0.22
CA GLY A 12 6.67 -26.21 0.86
C GLY A 12 6.53 -24.72 0.52
N LEU A 13 6.43 -24.32 -0.75
CA LEU A 13 6.30 -22.90 -1.15
C LEU A 13 5.14 -22.16 -0.46
N CYS A 14 4.03 -22.87 -0.21
CA CYS A 14 2.88 -22.32 0.49
C CYS A 14 3.15 -22.01 1.97
N VAL A 15 4.06 -22.74 2.61
CA VAL A 15 4.48 -22.52 4.00
C VAL A 15 5.24 -21.20 4.09
N GLU A 16 6.24 -21.02 3.22
CA GLU A 16 7.05 -19.79 3.16
C GLU A 16 6.20 -18.56 2.82
N ALA A 17 5.23 -18.70 1.92
CA ALA A 17 4.38 -17.60 1.51
C ALA A 17 3.27 -17.25 2.53
N CYS A 18 3.05 -18.05 3.58
CA CYS A 18 1.97 -17.81 4.52
C CYS A 18 2.37 -16.74 5.56
N PRO A 19 1.79 -15.53 5.53
CA PRO A 19 2.21 -14.45 6.43
C PRO A 19 1.76 -14.68 7.89
N LEU A 20 0.89 -15.65 8.12
CA LEU A 20 0.37 -16.03 9.45
C LEU A 20 0.87 -17.40 9.91
N GLU A 21 1.77 -18.04 9.15
CA GLU A 21 2.33 -19.35 9.50
C GLU A 21 1.24 -20.42 9.72
N ALA A 22 0.09 -20.26 9.03
CA ALA A 22 -1.07 -21.14 9.16
C ALA A 22 -0.95 -22.44 8.35
N ILE A 23 0.21 -22.73 7.75
CA ILE A 23 0.41 -23.89 6.87
C ILE A 23 1.66 -24.63 7.33
N ARG A 24 1.54 -25.96 7.45
CA ARG A 24 2.67 -26.87 7.77
C ARG A 24 2.71 -28.04 6.80
N LEU A 25 3.84 -28.74 6.73
CA LEU A 25 3.95 -30.00 6.00
C LEU A 25 3.75 -31.17 6.97
N ILE A 26 2.85 -32.08 6.63
CA ILE A 26 2.59 -33.33 7.35
C ILE A 26 2.96 -34.52 6.46
N ASP A 27 3.32 -35.64 7.07
CA ASP A 27 3.50 -36.89 6.35
C ASP A 27 2.12 -37.47 5.97
N SER A 28 2.00 -37.94 4.73
CA SER A 28 0.78 -38.54 4.17
C SER A 28 1.15 -39.74 3.31
N GLU A 29 0.17 -40.56 2.95
CA GLU A 29 0.36 -41.63 1.98
C GLU A 29 0.83 -41.03 0.64
N GLY A 30 2.02 -41.43 0.18
CA GLY A 30 2.64 -40.86 -1.03
C GLY A 30 3.47 -39.58 -0.81
N GLY A 31 3.93 -39.33 0.43
CA GLY A 31 4.91 -38.30 0.76
C GLY A 31 4.33 -37.11 1.55
N LYS A 32 5.11 -36.04 1.70
CA LYS A 32 4.69 -34.87 2.44
C LYS A 32 3.54 -34.15 1.74
N ARG A 33 2.59 -33.62 2.52
CA ARG A 33 1.45 -32.82 2.05
C ARG A 33 1.31 -31.57 2.92
N ALA A 34 0.78 -30.51 2.33
CA ALA A 34 0.46 -29.31 3.11
C ALA A 34 -0.75 -29.60 4.01
N GLU A 35 -0.82 -28.94 5.16
CA GLU A 35 -1.98 -28.89 6.01
C GLU A 35 -2.22 -27.44 6.41
N VAL A 36 -3.46 -26.98 6.31
CA VAL A 36 -3.86 -25.60 6.62
C VAL A 36 -4.60 -25.56 7.94
N ASP A 37 -4.01 -24.92 8.95
CA ASP A 37 -4.68 -24.61 10.21
C ASP A 37 -5.77 -23.56 9.97
N ARG A 38 -7.02 -23.99 10.13
CA ARG A 38 -8.20 -23.15 9.91
C ARG A 38 -8.42 -22.14 11.02
N ALA A 39 -7.96 -22.39 12.24
CA ALA A 39 -8.10 -21.45 13.34
C ALA A 39 -7.23 -20.20 13.12
N VAL A 40 -6.12 -20.33 12.38
CA VAL A 40 -5.19 -19.22 12.08
C VAL A 40 -5.42 -18.63 10.68
N CYS A 41 -5.74 -19.46 9.69
CA CYS A 41 -5.92 -19.02 8.31
C CYS A 41 -7.05 -17.98 8.19
N VAL A 42 -6.73 -16.83 7.58
CA VAL A 42 -7.69 -15.73 7.32
C VAL A 42 -8.17 -15.66 5.87
N ASP A 43 -7.87 -16.71 5.10
CA ASP A 43 -8.24 -16.86 3.69
C ASP A 43 -7.74 -15.73 2.77
N CYS A 44 -6.49 -15.29 2.94
CA CYS A 44 -5.90 -14.20 2.17
C CYS A 44 -5.44 -14.58 0.74
N GLY A 45 -5.44 -15.88 0.40
CA GLY A 45 -5.07 -16.37 -0.93
C GLY A 45 -3.58 -16.34 -1.29
N ALA A 46 -2.69 -15.87 -0.40
CA ALA A 46 -1.24 -15.78 -0.69
C ALA A 46 -0.64 -17.12 -1.14
N CYS A 47 -0.99 -18.21 -0.45
CA CYS A 47 -0.50 -19.56 -0.76
C CYS A 47 -1.03 -20.12 -2.09
N SER A 48 -2.22 -19.70 -2.53
CA SER A 48 -2.82 -20.11 -3.81
C SER A 48 -2.02 -19.54 -4.98
N LYS A 49 -1.58 -18.28 -4.87
CA LYS A 49 -0.81 -17.59 -5.92
C LYS A 49 0.58 -18.17 -6.17
N VAL A 50 1.19 -18.80 -5.16
CA VAL A 50 2.53 -19.38 -5.26
C VAL A 50 2.53 -20.88 -5.54
N CYS A 51 1.36 -21.54 -5.52
CA CYS A 51 1.30 -22.99 -5.70
C CYS A 51 1.41 -23.35 -7.18
N PRO A 52 2.52 -23.99 -7.63
CA PRO A 52 2.71 -24.30 -9.05
C PRO A 52 1.74 -25.37 -9.57
N GLN A 53 1.19 -26.19 -8.67
CA GLN A 53 0.22 -27.25 -9.01
C GLN A 53 -1.23 -26.80 -8.90
N GLY A 54 -1.50 -25.56 -8.45
CA GLY A 54 -2.86 -25.11 -8.19
C GLY A 54 -3.62 -25.92 -7.13
N ALA A 55 -2.89 -26.64 -6.27
CA ALA A 55 -3.46 -27.50 -5.23
C ALA A 55 -4.20 -26.71 -4.13
N LEU A 56 -3.87 -25.43 -3.95
CA LEU A 56 -4.53 -24.53 -3.00
C LEU A 56 -5.43 -23.55 -3.74
N LYS A 57 -6.73 -23.60 -3.46
CA LYS A 57 -7.75 -22.76 -4.10
C LYS A 57 -8.44 -21.86 -3.08
N GLN A 58 -8.61 -20.59 -3.43
CA GLN A 58 -9.46 -19.68 -2.69
C GLN A 58 -10.89 -19.83 -3.20
N GLU A 59 -11.84 -20.04 -2.31
CA GLU A 59 -13.26 -20.06 -2.64
C GLU A 59 -13.95 -18.93 -1.89
N GLU A 60 -14.90 -18.28 -2.55
CA GLU A 60 -15.80 -17.35 -1.88
C GLU A 60 -16.67 -18.13 -0.89
N ARG A 61 -16.39 -17.91 0.39
CA ARG A 61 -17.14 -18.54 1.48
C ARG A 61 -17.91 -17.47 2.26
N PRO A 62 -19.11 -17.79 2.76
CA PRO A 62 -19.84 -16.91 3.68
C PRO A 62 -18.96 -16.51 4.87
N LEU A 63 -19.30 -15.39 5.51
CA LEU A 63 -18.61 -14.96 6.72
C LEU A 63 -18.89 -15.96 7.85
N GLU A 64 -17.85 -16.61 8.37
CA GLU A 64 -17.98 -17.55 9.47
C GLU A 64 -18.31 -16.81 10.79
N PRO A 65 -19.17 -17.37 11.68
CA PRO A 65 -19.42 -16.78 12.99
C PRO A 65 -18.13 -16.57 13.79
N GLY A 66 -17.98 -15.39 14.41
CA GLY A 66 -16.77 -15.04 15.17
C GLY A 66 -15.59 -14.55 14.31
N ARG A 67 -15.81 -14.31 13.01
CA ARG A 67 -14.84 -13.64 12.13
C ARG A 67 -15.37 -12.30 11.64
N LEU A 68 -14.46 -11.36 11.38
CA LEU A 68 -14.74 -10.10 10.71
C LEU A 68 -14.13 -10.10 9.31
N ARG A 69 -14.93 -9.68 8.32
CA ARG A 69 -14.42 -9.45 6.97
C ARG A 69 -13.69 -8.11 6.93
N CYS A 70 -12.42 -8.15 6.55
CA CYS A 70 -11.57 -6.99 6.39
C CYS A 70 -11.91 -6.21 5.13
N ASP A 71 -12.47 -5.02 5.29
CA ASP A 71 -12.70 -4.05 4.21
C ASP A 71 -11.45 -3.24 3.85
N ALA A 72 -10.34 -3.49 4.55
CA ALA A 72 -9.14 -2.69 4.41
C ALA A 72 -8.39 -2.79 3.09
N CYS A 73 -8.68 -3.81 2.29
CA CYS A 73 -8.07 -4.05 0.99
C CYS A 73 -8.97 -4.97 0.15
N PRO A 74 -8.75 -5.08 -1.17
CA PRO A 74 -9.58 -5.90 -2.05
C PRO A 74 -9.56 -7.40 -1.74
N ILE A 75 -8.58 -7.88 -0.96
CA ILE A 75 -8.47 -9.30 -0.58
C ILE A 75 -9.63 -9.72 0.32
N GLY A 76 -10.16 -8.84 1.18
CA GLY A 76 -11.33 -9.18 1.97
C GLY A 76 -11.12 -10.29 3.01
N CYS A 77 -9.94 -10.36 3.65
CA CYS A 77 -9.59 -11.44 4.60
C CYS A 77 -10.65 -11.62 5.71
N GLN A 78 -10.94 -12.85 6.12
CA GLN A 78 -11.83 -13.13 7.25
C GLN A 78 -11.02 -13.40 8.52
N ILE A 79 -10.94 -12.39 9.39
CA ILE A 79 -10.07 -12.37 10.57
C ILE A 79 -10.85 -12.88 11.80
N PRO A 80 -10.44 -13.98 12.45
CA PRO A 80 -11.03 -14.42 13.71
C PRO A 80 -10.86 -13.39 14.83
N GLU A 81 -11.80 -13.37 15.77
CA GLU A 81 -11.69 -12.58 16.99
C GLU A 81 -10.34 -12.82 17.71
N GLY A 82 -9.68 -11.74 18.12
CA GLY A 82 -8.37 -11.75 18.77
C GLY A 82 -7.19 -12.11 17.86
N LYS A 83 -7.41 -12.31 16.55
CA LYS A 83 -6.36 -12.60 15.57
C LYS A 83 -6.09 -11.41 14.66
N THR A 84 -4.95 -11.46 13.99
CA THR A 84 -4.52 -10.44 13.03
C THR A 84 -4.81 -10.88 11.59
N GLY A 85 -5.13 -9.91 10.72
CA GLY A 85 -5.19 -10.13 9.29
C GLY A 85 -3.82 -10.44 8.70
N ALA A 86 -3.82 -10.94 7.45
CA ALA A 86 -2.61 -11.37 6.75
C ALA A 86 -1.54 -10.28 6.62
N CYS A 87 -1.95 -9.01 6.54
CA CYS A 87 -1.04 -7.87 6.50
C CYS A 87 -0.43 -7.48 7.85
N ARG A 88 -0.87 -8.11 8.95
CA ARG A 88 -0.48 -7.81 10.33
C ARG A 88 -0.84 -6.41 10.85
N ARG A 89 -1.62 -5.64 10.08
CA ARG A 89 -2.00 -4.24 10.38
C ARG A 89 -3.33 -4.08 11.09
N PHE A 90 -4.19 -5.10 11.07
CA PHE A 90 -5.52 -5.07 11.68
C PHE A 90 -5.73 -6.32 12.51
N VAL A 91 -6.30 -6.13 13.70
CA VAL A 91 -6.75 -7.18 14.60
C VAL A 91 -8.27 -7.06 14.72
N ALA A 92 -8.97 -8.20 14.71
CA ALA A 92 -10.39 -8.24 15.03
C ALA A 92 -10.55 -8.23 16.56
N GLU A 93 -11.20 -7.20 17.08
CA GLU A 93 -11.38 -6.99 18.51
C GLU A 93 -12.71 -6.28 18.79
N GLY A 94 -13.54 -6.87 19.65
CA GLY A 94 -14.81 -6.29 20.07
C GLY A 94 -15.81 -6.13 18.91
N GLY A 95 -15.78 -7.05 17.93
CA GLY A 95 -16.62 -6.96 16.74
C GLY A 95 -16.23 -5.87 15.74
N SER A 96 -15.05 -5.26 15.91
CA SER A 96 -14.51 -4.24 15.02
C SER A 96 -13.06 -4.56 14.59
N LEU A 97 -12.61 -3.97 13.48
CA LEU A 97 -11.22 -4.08 13.07
C LEU A 97 -10.43 -2.91 13.64
N ARG A 98 -9.55 -3.22 14.60
CA ARG A 98 -8.64 -2.23 15.17
C ARG A 98 -7.30 -2.29 14.47
N ARG A 99 -6.77 -1.13 14.09
CA ARG A 99 -5.43 -1.00 13.54
C ARG A 99 -4.38 -1.21 14.63
N THR A 100 -3.34 -1.98 14.32
CA THR A 100 -2.26 -2.31 15.27
C THR A 100 -1.14 -1.28 15.28
N ILE A 101 -0.94 -0.57 14.16
CA ILE A 101 0.12 0.42 14.03
C ILE A 101 -0.45 1.81 14.36
N PRO A 102 0.08 2.50 15.39
CA PRO A 102 -0.33 3.85 15.73
C PRO A 102 0.07 4.83 14.61
N LEU A 103 -0.65 5.95 14.54
CA LEU A 103 -0.19 7.10 13.76
C LEU A 103 1.04 7.67 14.48
N HIS A 104 2.10 7.95 13.74
CA HIS A 104 3.27 8.62 14.29
C HIS A 104 3.26 10.10 13.92
N THR A 105 3.36 10.95 14.94
CA THR A 105 3.56 12.39 14.72
C THR A 105 4.98 12.67 14.27
N PHE A 106 5.22 13.82 13.64
CA PHE A 106 6.57 14.23 13.26
C PHE A 106 7.52 14.29 14.46
N GLU A 107 7.04 14.80 15.60
CA GLU A 107 7.83 14.88 16.84
C GLU A 107 8.28 13.51 17.33
N GLU A 108 7.45 12.47 17.20
CA GLU A 108 7.80 11.10 17.59
C GLU A 108 8.92 10.48 16.74
N VAL A 109 9.08 10.91 15.49
CA VAL A 109 10.04 10.32 14.54
C VAL A 109 11.24 11.22 14.23
N LYS A 110 11.28 12.44 14.79
CA LYS A 110 12.33 13.43 14.51
C LYS A 110 13.76 12.92 14.70
N GLY A 111 13.99 12.09 15.73
CA GLY A 111 15.30 11.49 15.99
C GLY A 111 15.77 10.49 14.92
N ILE A 112 14.84 9.90 14.17
CA ILE A 112 15.12 8.98 13.05
C ILE A 112 15.27 9.76 11.74
N VAL A 113 14.42 10.76 11.52
CA VAL A 113 14.39 11.56 10.29
C VAL A 113 15.60 12.49 10.16
N GLY A 114 16.19 12.91 11.30
CA GLY A 114 17.36 13.77 11.35
C GLY A 114 17.03 15.27 11.41
N PRO A 115 18.06 16.14 11.47
CA PRO A 115 17.87 17.58 11.54
C PRO A 115 17.35 18.14 10.21
N ASP A 116 16.61 19.23 10.30
CA ASP A 116 16.12 19.95 9.13
C ASP A 116 17.28 20.62 8.35
N TYR A 117 17.10 20.77 7.04
CA TYR A 117 18.00 21.53 6.15
C TYR A 117 17.63 23.03 6.12
N ASP A 118 18.61 23.88 5.75
CA ASP A 118 18.46 25.34 5.73
C ASP A 118 17.28 25.85 4.88
N GLU A 119 16.67 26.95 5.35
CA GLU A 119 15.44 27.55 4.82
C GLU A 119 15.61 28.10 3.40
N ALA A 120 15.07 27.37 2.43
CA ALA A 120 14.20 27.99 1.43
C ALA A 120 12.76 27.69 1.86
N ILE A 121 11.74 28.39 1.36
CA ILE A 121 10.34 28.00 1.58
C ILE A 121 10.18 26.54 1.14
N ARG A 122 10.27 25.63 2.10
CA ARG A 122 10.50 24.20 1.91
C ARG A 122 10.01 23.50 3.15
N ARG A 123 8.73 23.21 3.19
CA ARG A 123 8.32 21.84 3.49
C ARG A 123 7.11 21.56 2.60
N PRO A 124 6.84 20.33 2.18
CA PRO A 124 5.43 19.97 2.19
C PRO A 124 4.94 20.21 3.63
N LEU A 125 3.78 20.86 3.82
CA LEU A 125 3.10 20.80 5.12
C LEU A 125 2.68 19.33 5.30
N ILE A 126 3.57 18.50 5.86
CA ILE A 126 3.24 17.12 6.20
C ILE A 126 2.47 17.20 7.51
N THR A 127 1.15 17.28 7.38
CA THR A 127 0.24 17.33 8.53
C THR A 127 -0.22 15.93 8.97
N GLY A 128 0.26 14.87 8.32
CA GLY A 128 0.04 13.48 8.73
C GLY A 128 0.98 12.48 8.04
N ILE A 129 1.44 11.47 8.78
CA ILE A 129 2.30 10.36 8.29
C ILE A 129 1.73 9.02 8.78
N GLY A 130 1.62 8.03 7.88
CA GLY A 130 1.34 6.62 8.19
C GLY A 130 -0.12 6.19 7.92
N ALA A 131 -0.43 4.96 7.51
CA ALA A 131 0.35 3.72 7.41
C ALA A 131 -0.33 2.77 6.41
N GLY A 132 0.39 2.60 5.29
CA GLY A 132 0.13 1.81 4.09
C GLY A 132 -0.39 0.40 4.27
N THR A 133 -1.30 -0.01 3.39
CA THR A 133 -1.98 -1.29 3.46
C THR A 133 -1.79 -2.20 2.25
N THR A 134 -2.21 -1.76 1.06
CA THR A 134 -2.07 -2.43 -0.24
C THR A 134 -2.28 -1.43 -1.37
N TYR A 135 -1.81 -1.71 -2.58
CA TYR A 135 -2.24 -1.04 -3.81
C TYR A 135 -3.02 -2.01 -4.72
N PRO A 136 -4.14 -1.60 -5.33
CA PRO A 136 -4.85 -0.33 -5.10
C PRO A 136 -5.45 -0.30 -3.68
N ASP A 137 -5.45 0.87 -3.02
CA ASP A 137 -6.19 1.06 -1.77
C ASP A 137 -7.62 1.51 -2.12
N PRO A 138 -8.64 0.66 -1.91
CA PRO A 138 -10.03 1.01 -2.22
C PRO A 138 -10.67 1.91 -1.16
N ARG A 139 -9.99 2.20 -0.03
CA ARG A 139 -10.57 3.00 1.05
C ARG A 139 -10.25 4.49 0.89
N PRO A 140 -11.19 5.37 1.26
CA PRO A 140 -10.92 6.80 1.29
C PRO A 140 -9.81 7.11 2.29
N ALA A 141 -9.10 8.22 2.05
CA ALA A 141 -8.12 8.75 3.00
C ALA A 141 -8.72 8.83 4.40
N PRO A 142 -8.12 8.19 5.42
CA PRO A 142 -8.71 8.13 6.75
C PRO A 142 -8.75 9.49 7.45
N TRP A 143 -7.92 10.44 7.01
CA TRP A 143 -7.78 11.75 7.62
C TRP A 143 -7.62 12.85 6.58
N ILE A 144 -8.33 13.95 6.82
CA ILE A 144 -8.11 15.23 6.17
C ILE A 144 -7.61 16.16 7.26
N VAL A 145 -6.43 16.73 7.08
CA VAL A 145 -5.85 17.69 8.04
C VAL A 145 -5.79 19.05 7.38
N LYS A 146 -6.20 20.09 8.11
CA LYS A 146 -6.26 21.47 7.63
C LYS A 146 -5.38 22.37 8.50
N GLY A 147 -4.74 23.35 7.88
CA GLY A 147 -4.01 24.43 8.55
C GLY A 147 -4.08 25.73 7.74
N GLU A 148 -3.57 26.81 8.30
CA GLU A 148 -3.42 28.10 7.62
C GLU A 148 -1.99 28.61 7.84
N VAL A 149 -1.31 29.01 6.77
CA VAL A 149 0.07 29.51 6.82
C VAL A 149 0.21 30.73 5.93
N GLY A 150 0.61 31.86 6.51
CA GLY A 150 0.77 33.11 5.76
C GLY A 150 -0.53 33.58 5.07
N GLY A 151 -1.70 33.28 5.66
CA GLY A 151 -3.01 33.58 5.07
C GLY A 151 -3.46 32.60 3.98
N VAL A 152 -2.74 31.50 3.77
CA VAL A 152 -3.09 30.44 2.80
C VAL A 152 -3.61 29.22 3.52
N GLU A 153 -4.81 28.77 3.17
CA GLU A 153 -5.37 27.51 3.66
C GLU A 153 -4.61 26.33 3.03
N VAL A 154 -4.10 25.44 3.88
CA VAL A 154 -3.41 24.21 3.47
C VAL A 154 -4.27 23.03 3.90
N VAL A 155 -4.61 22.17 2.94
CA VAL A 155 -5.35 20.93 3.18
C VAL A 155 -4.50 19.76 2.73
N THR A 156 -4.24 18.83 3.63
CA THR A 156 -3.54 17.58 3.31
C THR A 156 -4.53 16.43 3.42
N VAL A 157 -4.70 15.73 2.30
CA VAL A 157 -5.40 14.44 2.28
C VAL A 157 -4.36 13.38 2.55
N VAL A 158 -4.41 12.77 3.73
CA VAL A 158 -3.40 11.78 4.14
C VAL A 158 -3.72 10.46 3.44
N THR A 159 -3.06 10.22 2.31
CA THR A 159 -3.16 8.96 1.54
C THR A 159 -1.87 8.15 1.67
N GLU A 160 -2.00 6.83 1.49
CA GLU A 160 -0.88 5.90 1.53
C GLU A 160 -0.23 5.82 0.14
N ALA A 161 1.08 6.07 0.03
CA ALA A 161 1.83 5.89 -1.23
C ALA A 161 3.06 5.00 -1.01
N PRO A 162 3.27 3.92 -1.79
CA PRO A 162 4.55 3.23 -1.80
C PRO A 162 5.65 4.19 -2.24
N LEU A 163 6.80 4.18 -1.55
CA LEU A 163 7.97 5.03 -1.82
C LEU A 163 8.44 5.00 -3.30
N SER A 164 8.09 3.96 -4.06
CA SER A 164 8.44 3.81 -5.48
C SER A 164 7.65 4.70 -6.45
N TYR A 165 6.65 5.46 -5.98
CA TYR A 165 5.74 6.25 -6.83
C TYR A 165 5.70 7.74 -6.47
N SER A 166 6.78 8.32 -5.94
CA SER A 166 6.82 9.76 -5.66
C SER A 166 6.81 10.57 -6.96
N SER A 167 5.66 11.14 -7.28
CA SER A 167 5.50 12.21 -8.26
C SER A 167 4.75 13.37 -7.63
N LEU A 168 4.90 14.54 -8.23
CA LEU A 168 4.20 15.76 -7.84
C LEU A 168 3.53 16.34 -9.08
N LEU A 169 2.23 16.63 -8.96
CA LEU A 169 1.48 17.32 -10.00
C LEU A 169 1.29 18.79 -9.57
N VAL A 170 1.81 19.73 -10.35
CA VAL A 170 1.58 21.17 -10.13
C VAL A 170 0.48 21.62 -11.07
N LYS A 171 -0.67 22.06 -10.54
CA LYS A 171 -1.67 22.78 -11.33
C LYS A 171 -1.27 24.23 -11.51
N ILE A 172 -1.26 24.70 -12.74
CA ILE A 172 -1.03 26.10 -13.11
C ILE A 172 -2.29 26.59 -13.80
N ASP A 173 -3.03 27.44 -13.11
CA ASP A 173 -4.22 28.08 -13.66
C ASP A 173 -3.81 29.35 -14.40
N THR A 174 -3.72 29.27 -15.71
CA THR A 174 -3.27 30.38 -16.55
C THR A 174 -3.76 30.25 -17.99
N ASP A 175 -4.13 31.38 -18.58
CA ASP A 175 -4.43 31.50 -20.02
C ASP A 175 -3.16 31.72 -20.86
N ARG A 176 -1.98 31.82 -20.22
CA ARG A 176 -0.71 32.02 -20.92
C ARG A 176 -0.18 30.70 -21.49
N PRO A 177 0.43 30.70 -22.68
CA PRO A 177 1.14 29.52 -23.19
C PRO A 177 2.34 29.25 -22.29
N ILE A 178 2.47 28.01 -21.81
CA ILE A 178 3.60 27.57 -20.96
C ILE A 178 4.45 26.47 -21.60
N GLY A 179 4.19 26.17 -22.87
CA GLY A 179 4.85 25.13 -23.65
C GLY A 179 3.84 24.21 -24.34
N GLU A 180 4.39 23.28 -25.11
CA GLU A 180 3.63 22.23 -25.81
C GLU A 180 3.36 21.02 -24.91
N GLU A 181 2.36 20.21 -25.25
CA GLU A 181 2.09 18.94 -24.59
C GLU A 181 3.36 18.05 -24.56
N GLY A 182 3.70 17.51 -23.39
CA GLY A 182 4.88 16.68 -23.19
C GLY A 182 6.20 17.45 -23.13
N ALA A 183 6.19 18.79 -23.24
CA ALA A 183 7.41 19.59 -23.13
C ALA A 183 8.16 19.28 -21.82
N PRO A 184 9.49 19.10 -21.84
CA PRO A 184 10.24 18.70 -20.67
C PRO A 184 10.25 19.80 -19.62
N VAL A 185 9.94 19.44 -18.38
CA VAL A 185 10.18 20.34 -17.24
C VAL A 185 11.62 20.12 -16.77
N LEU A 186 12.39 21.19 -16.72
CA LEU A 186 13.81 21.14 -16.40
C LEU A 186 14.10 21.74 -15.02
N TYR A 187 15.01 21.12 -14.28
CA TYR A 187 15.63 21.71 -13.09
C TYR A 187 17.15 21.59 -13.22
N LYS A 188 17.85 22.73 -13.18
CA LYS A 188 19.30 22.82 -13.41
C LYS A 188 19.76 22.09 -14.69
N GLY A 189 18.96 22.21 -15.76
CA GLY A 189 19.23 21.59 -17.07
C GLY A 189 18.88 20.11 -17.17
N ARG A 190 18.43 19.45 -16.09
CA ARG A 190 17.99 18.05 -16.10
C ARG A 190 16.49 17.94 -16.23
N LYS A 191 15.99 16.96 -17.00
CA LYS A 191 14.56 16.66 -17.10
C LYS A 191 14.06 16.05 -15.80
N VAL A 192 13.13 16.73 -15.15
CA VAL A 192 12.49 16.29 -13.91
C VAL A 192 11.01 15.98 -14.09
N GLY A 193 10.47 16.17 -15.28
CA GLY A 193 9.06 16.02 -15.55
C GLY A 193 8.65 16.40 -16.96
N HIS A 194 7.34 16.59 -17.16
CA HIS A 194 6.76 17.09 -18.40
C HIS A 194 5.51 17.94 -18.14
N LEU A 195 5.21 18.80 -19.10
CA LEU A 195 3.98 19.59 -19.16
C LEU A 195 2.83 18.76 -19.72
N THR A 196 1.68 18.81 -19.06
CA THR A 196 0.38 18.38 -19.57
C THR A 196 -0.47 19.61 -19.78
N THR A 197 -0.78 19.90 -21.03
CA THR A 197 -1.47 21.14 -21.42
C THR A 197 -2.97 21.09 -21.16
N GLU A 198 -3.58 19.90 -21.17
CA GLU A 198 -5.03 19.77 -21.02
C GLU A 198 -5.40 18.70 -19.99
N GLN A 199 -5.55 19.13 -18.73
CA GLN A 199 -6.11 18.30 -17.67
C GLN A 199 -7.09 19.13 -16.82
N TYR A 200 -8.37 18.74 -16.84
CA TYR A 200 -9.45 19.47 -16.14
C TYR A 200 -9.53 20.97 -16.47
N GLY A 201 -9.23 21.35 -17.71
CA GLY A 201 -9.22 22.76 -18.15
C GLY A 201 -8.08 23.60 -17.56
N SER A 202 -7.03 22.96 -17.04
CA SER A 202 -5.85 23.64 -16.52
C SER A 202 -4.58 23.01 -17.09
N LYS A 203 -3.49 23.78 -17.02
CA LYS A 203 -2.15 23.34 -17.39
C LYS A 203 -1.52 22.67 -16.17
N MET A 204 -0.87 21.52 -16.33
CA MET A 204 -0.29 20.74 -15.23
C MET A 204 1.17 20.42 -15.48
N LEU A 205 2.02 20.45 -14.46
CA LEU A 205 3.38 19.91 -14.53
C LEU A 205 3.44 18.60 -13.77
N SER A 206 3.76 17.51 -14.47
CA SER A 206 3.99 16.20 -13.87
C SER A 206 5.49 16.03 -13.59
N LEU A 207 5.86 16.08 -12.32
CA LEU A 207 7.24 16.05 -11.83
C LEU A 207 7.53 14.72 -11.12
N GLY A 208 8.72 14.13 -11.35
CA GLY A 208 9.11 12.86 -10.76
C GLY A 208 8.45 11.64 -11.43
N GLY A 209 8.22 10.58 -10.64
CA GLY A 209 7.75 9.28 -11.12
C GLY A 209 8.88 8.28 -11.37
N VAL A 210 8.54 6.98 -11.38
CA VAL A 210 9.52 5.87 -11.38
C VAL A 210 10.54 5.98 -12.52
N ASN A 211 10.09 6.31 -13.73
CA ASN A 211 10.97 6.41 -14.90
C ASN A 211 11.91 7.62 -14.86
N VAL A 212 11.58 8.64 -14.05
CA VAL A 212 12.39 9.87 -13.87
C VAL A 212 13.28 9.77 -12.63
N LEU A 213 12.88 9.00 -11.62
CA LEU A 213 13.64 8.84 -10.38
C LEU A 213 14.63 7.68 -10.42
N THR A 214 14.31 6.57 -11.08
CA THR A 214 15.12 5.33 -11.05
C THR A 214 15.61 4.88 -12.43
N GLY A 215 15.47 5.73 -13.46
CA GLY A 215 15.96 5.45 -14.82
C GLY A 215 17.47 5.71 -14.99
N PRO A 216 18.06 5.35 -16.14
CA PRO A 216 19.49 5.59 -16.43
C PRO A 216 19.90 7.08 -16.37
N GLU A 217 18.93 7.98 -16.58
CA GLU A 217 19.04 9.44 -16.53
C GLU A 217 18.40 10.01 -15.25
N GLY A 218 18.20 9.16 -14.24
CA GLY A 218 17.45 9.46 -13.02
C GLY A 218 18.10 10.50 -12.10
N ILE A 219 17.31 11.02 -11.16
CA ILE A 219 17.80 11.98 -10.16
C ILE A 219 18.66 11.30 -9.07
N TRP A 220 18.55 9.97 -8.92
CA TRP A 220 19.29 9.14 -7.96
C TRP A 220 20.26 8.18 -8.66
#